data_AF-A0A3S2ASC3-F1
#
_entry.id   AF-A0A3S2ASC3-F1
#
_cell.length_a   1.000
_cell.length_b   1.000
_cell.length_c   1.000
_cell.angle_alpha   90.00
_cell.angle_beta   90.00
_cell.angle_gamma   90.00
#
_symmetry.space_group_name_H-M   'P 1'
#
loop_
_entity.id
_entity.type
_entity.pdbx_description
1 polymer ?
#
loop_
_entity_poly.entity_id
_entity_poly.type
_entity_poly.pdbx_seq_one_letter_code
_entity_poly.pdbx_strand_id
1 'polypeptide(L)'
;AEMKAGGRTLYEVTDGNVGRIMDMRWLKTDAARFRLVGVINRLDRRDFAVLQGDRSCGEVRFIYRLAYSFRKNGKLLASRLPFNFNAVYSAAPDADGGCVGTAGRWTPQLDEAVDAGWLTGGPLEKAGLAFKQLELNAQVVRFPSGQETEFGGQAAYLMRVFGIDGAAISEKPLENTPDTARLSQDAALKARLAVYVGANLPAVDEGVYEIPDEFLARKIISWSTFGSARQANHPFTQLFQPKEFAPLDYSTLKLVRTPEALVERLDNGACQGCHQAGSTAGFHFIGLDDETTSPLNRIEVGISPHLHAEIPRRQAWLRATAEGREPNRFRPLSFAPPAAWTDAAVDYAPAEMAMPCLMPEDAARFGATWQCGGGTVCTPLATASGVHTKLAQCLLPKDSEKLFSGHPCLTGSIASNAAQPFNDRYSKSGQFAAFASDISRTAYTCRPPKIGVPGGIAYRGCDDKDRSFAAFKAGKPMPNEICGLVGGKKFDICVATNNFDQCLGGAVNRGNRPACSADHFCREDYMCQSLPPDTPGIGKVKGIGFCSPTYFIFQMRIDNHATPWGSPVRATMGAGFGAAEEE
;
A
#
# COMPACT_ATOMS: atom_id res chain seq x y z
N ALA A 1 13.05 4.62 -20.80
CA ALA A 1 14.40 4.38 -21.36
C ALA A 1 15.05 3.15 -20.72
N GLU A 2 15.30 3.14 -19.41
CA GLU A 2 15.93 2.04 -18.67
C GLU A 2 15.28 0.66 -18.93
N MET A 3 13.95 0.55 -18.75
CA MET A 3 13.25 -0.73 -19.00
C MET A 3 13.40 -1.21 -20.45
N LYS A 4 13.37 -0.28 -21.43
CA LYS A 4 13.59 -0.58 -22.85
C LYS A 4 15.00 -1.12 -23.09
N ALA A 5 16.02 -0.49 -22.48
CA ALA A 5 17.40 -0.97 -22.55
C ALA A 5 17.58 -2.34 -21.88
N GLY A 6 16.85 -2.61 -20.79
CA GLY A 6 16.79 -3.92 -20.12
C GLY A 6 15.88 -4.97 -20.79
N GLY A 7 15.56 -4.79 -22.08
CA GLY A 7 14.79 -5.76 -22.87
C GLY A 7 13.28 -5.73 -22.67
N ARG A 8 12.74 -4.77 -21.92
CA ARG A 8 11.29 -4.60 -21.71
C ARG A 8 10.74 -3.39 -22.44
N THR A 9 10.12 -3.64 -23.58
CA THR A 9 9.38 -2.59 -24.30
C THR A 9 8.08 -2.27 -23.56
N LEU A 10 7.85 -0.98 -23.32
CA LEU A 10 6.64 -0.45 -22.74
C LEU A 10 5.83 0.31 -23.78
N TYR A 11 4.52 0.34 -23.63
CA TYR A 11 3.61 1.04 -24.52
C TYR A 11 2.59 1.85 -23.71
N GLU A 12 2.16 3.00 -24.21
CA GLU A 12 1.09 3.79 -23.58
C GLU A 12 -0.30 3.18 -23.85
N VAL A 13 -0.53 2.68 -25.08
CA VAL A 13 -1.81 2.08 -25.52
C VAL A 13 -1.55 0.83 -26.35
N THR A 14 -2.23 -0.28 -26.04
CA THR A 14 -1.96 -1.60 -26.65
C THR A 14 -3.09 -2.58 -26.34
N ASP A 15 -3.36 -3.50 -27.26
CA ASP A 15 -4.22 -4.69 -27.16
C ASP A 15 -3.43 -5.95 -26.76
N GLY A 16 -2.11 -5.85 -26.61
CA GLY A 16 -1.19 -6.94 -26.28
C GLY A 16 -0.82 -7.07 -24.79
N ASN A 17 -0.24 -8.22 -24.43
CA ASN A 17 0.31 -8.53 -23.10
C ASN A 17 1.71 -7.90 -22.92
N VAL A 18 1.76 -6.58 -22.79
CA VAL A 18 3.00 -5.80 -22.62
C VAL A 18 2.85 -4.79 -21.48
N GLY A 19 3.99 -4.34 -20.95
CA GLY A 19 4.00 -3.34 -19.87
C GLY A 19 3.42 -2.02 -20.35
N ARG A 20 2.57 -1.42 -19.52
CA ARG A 20 1.88 -0.15 -19.79
C ARG A 20 2.33 0.94 -18.86
N ILE A 21 2.51 2.14 -19.40
CA ILE A 21 2.86 3.32 -18.63
C ILE A 21 1.65 4.21 -18.40
N MET A 22 1.70 5.03 -17.36
CA MET A 22 0.70 6.07 -17.11
C MET A 22 0.63 7.04 -18.31
N ASP A 23 -0.58 7.26 -18.84
CA ASP A 23 -0.80 8.26 -19.89
C ASP A 23 -0.73 9.67 -19.29
N MET A 24 0.32 10.41 -19.66
CA MET A 24 0.61 11.72 -19.07
C MET A 24 -0.36 12.82 -19.52
N ARG A 25 -1.19 12.59 -20.55
CA ARG A 25 -2.25 13.53 -20.96
C ARG A 25 -3.28 13.72 -19.87
N TRP A 26 -3.46 12.75 -18.97
CA TRP A 26 -4.31 12.89 -17.78
C TRP A 26 -3.88 14.04 -16.86
N LEU A 27 -2.60 14.45 -16.89
CA LEU A 27 -2.13 15.58 -16.08
C LEU A 27 -2.36 16.94 -16.75
N LYS A 28 -2.74 16.96 -18.04
CA LYS A 28 -2.94 18.18 -18.83
C LYS A 28 -4.38 18.43 -19.23
N THR A 29 -5.26 17.45 -19.06
CA THR A 29 -6.65 17.52 -19.52
C THR A 29 -7.58 18.13 -18.47
N ASP A 30 -8.52 18.96 -18.92
CA ASP A 30 -9.60 19.49 -18.07
C ASP A 30 -10.59 18.43 -17.58
N ALA A 31 -10.56 17.23 -18.18
CA ALA A 31 -11.34 16.09 -17.73
C ALA A 31 -10.83 15.47 -16.42
N ALA A 32 -9.64 15.86 -15.94
CA ALA A 32 -9.01 15.33 -14.75
C ALA A 32 -8.56 16.41 -13.78
N ARG A 33 -8.62 16.09 -12.49
CA ARG A 33 -8.20 16.98 -11.39
C ARG A 33 -7.75 16.17 -10.19
N PHE A 34 -6.83 16.74 -9.43
CA PHE A 34 -6.47 16.24 -8.11
C PHE A 34 -7.58 16.56 -7.11
N ARG A 35 -8.22 15.51 -6.56
CA ARG A 35 -9.28 15.65 -5.56
C ARG A 35 -8.75 15.32 -4.18
N LEU A 36 -9.10 16.15 -3.20
CA LEU A 36 -8.85 15.84 -1.80
C LEU A 36 -9.61 14.56 -1.44
N VAL A 37 -8.89 13.54 -0.96
CA VAL A 37 -9.47 12.27 -0.54
C VAL A 37 -9.26 12.00 0.95
N GLY A 38 -8.34 12.70 1.61
CA GLY A 38 -8.09 12.52 3.04
C GLY A 38 -7.41 13.73 3.68
N VAL A 39 -7.77 13.99 4.94
CA VAL A 39 -7.11 14.95 5.84
C VAL A 39 -6.55 14.14 7.00
N ILE A 40 -5.23 14.18 7.19
CA ILE A 40 -4.54 13.31 8.13
C ILE A 40 -3.84 14.15 9.19
N ASN A 41 -4.23 13.96 10.45
CA ASN A 41 -3.47 14.43 11.61
C ASN A 41 -2.20 13.59 11.75
N ARG A 42 -1.04 14.26 11.77
CA ARG A 42 0.27 13.70 12.02
C ARG A 42 1.03 14.53 13.06
N LEU A 43 0.37 14.93 14.15
CA LEU A 43 1.05 15.59 15.28
C LEU A 43 2.14 14.69 15.89
N ASP A 44 2.07 13.37 15.68
CA ASP A 44 3.15 12.43 15.99
C ASP A 44 4.46 12.75 15.27
N ARG A 45 4.44 13.53 14.19
CA ARG A 45 5.64 13.97 13.47
C ARG A 45 6.41 15.08 14.17
N ARG A 46 5.92 15.60 15.30
CA ARG A 46 6.67 16.50 16.19
C ARG A 46 8.04 15.91 16.55
N ASP A 47 8.09 14.60 16.73
CA ASP A 47 9.31 13.84 16.97
C ASP A 47 10.42 14.12 15.95
N PHE A 48 10.07 14.19 14.66
CA PHE A 48 11.02 14.46 13.59
C PHE A 48 11.30 15.96 13.47
N ALA A 49 10.32 16.82 13.72
CA ALA A 49 10.51 18.26 13.76
C ALA A 49 11.59 18.65 14.80
N VAL A 50 11.56 18.03 15.99
CA VAL A 50 12.56 18.26 17.04
C VAL A 50 13.97 17.88 16.59
N LEU A 51 14.14 16.76 15.86
CA LEU A 51 15.44 16.36 15.30
C LEU A 51 15.98 17.40 14.31
N GLN A 52 15.09 18.05 13.56
CA GLN A 52 15.39 19.12 12.61
C GLN A 52 15.57 20.50 13.26
N GLY A 53 15.42 20.61 14.59
CA GLY A 53 15.43 21.89 15.31
C GLY A 53 14.18 22.76 15.07
N ASP A 54 13.12 22.19 14.48
CA ASP A 54 11.83 22.84 14.29
C ASP A 54 10.98 22.72 15.57
N ARG A 55 10.27 23.80 15.90
CA ARG A 55 9.36 23.89 17.07
C ARG A 55 7.90 23.59 16.71
N SER A 56 7.62 23.16 15.49
CA SER A 56 6.28 22.78 15.07
C SER A 56 5.73 21.61 15.89
N CYS A 57 4.40 21.55 16.02
CA CYS A 57 3.69 20.51 16.75
C CYS A 57 3.47 19.24 15.92
N GLY A 58 4.26 19.05 14.86
CA GLY A 58 4.12 17.97 13.90
C GLY A 58 3.43 18.44 12.62
N GLU A 59 2.67 17.54 11.98
CA GLU A 59 2.22 17.75 10.60
C GLU A 59 0.70 17.60 10.45
N VAL A 60 0.14 18.32 9.47
CA VAL A 60 -1.18 18.08 8.89
C VAL A 60 -0.99 17.77 7.41
N ARG A 61 -1.63 16.71 6.93
CA ARG A 61 -1.42 16.18 5.59
C ARG A 61 -2.72 16.12 4.80
N PHE A 62 -2.69 16.65 3.58
CA PHE A 62 -3.80 16.62 2.64
C PHE A 62 -3.45 15.66 1.50
N ILE A 63 -4.19 14.55 1.42
CA ILE A 63 -3.98 13.53 0.39
C ILE A 63 -4.88 13.85 -0.79
N TYR A 64 -4.28 14.13 -1.93
CA TYR A 64 -4.93 14.34 -3.20
C TYR A 64 -4.71 13.15 -4.12
N ARG A 65 -5.75 12.76 -4.84
CA ARG A 65 -5.68 11.69 -5.82
C ARG A 65 -6.21 12.17 -7.17
N LEU A 66 -5.50 11.84 -8.23
CA LEU A 66 -5.92 12.17 -9.59
C LEU A 66 -7.21 11.43 -9.91
N ALA A 67 -8.25 12.19 -10.25
CA ALA A 67 -9.55 11.68 -10.64
C ALA A 67 -9.96 12.29 -11.96
N TYR A 68 -10.67 11.53 -12.79
CA TYR A 68 -11.24 12.05 -14.02
C TYR A 68 -12.76 11.89 -14.03
N SER A 69 -13.42 12.72 -14.82
CA SER A 69 -14.86 12.65 -15.09
C SER A 69 -15.17 13.31 -16.43
N PHE A 70 -15.74 12.56 -17.37
CA PHE A 70 -16.16 13.09 -18.67
C PHE A 70 -17.32 12.27 -19.26
N ARG A 71 -18.02 12.83 -20.25
CA ARG A 71 -19.08 12.13 -20.98
C ARG A 71 -18.57 11.59 -22.30
N LYS A 72 -18.92 10.34 -22.62
CA LYS A 72 -18.65 9.70 -23.92
C LYS A 72 -19.83 8.82 -24.30
N ASN A 73 -20.31 8.94 -25.54
CA ASN A 73 -21.49 8.21 -26.04
C ASN A 73 -22.72 8.30 -25.10
N GLY A 74 -22.97 9.49 -24.53
CA GLY A 74 -24.07 9.73 -23.60
C GLY A 74 -23.89 9.19 -22.17
N LYS A 75 -22.82 8.43 -21.88
CA LYS A 75 -22.52 7.88 -20.55
C LYS A 75 -21.51 8.76 -19.82
N LEU A 76 -21.71 8.95 -18.51
CA LEU A 76 -20.72 9.55 -17.62
C LEU A 76 -19.69 8.49 -17.23
N LEU A 77 -18.41 8.81 -17.38
CA LEU A 77 -17.29 7.94 -17.06
C LEU A 77 -16.41 8.67 -16.04
N ALA A 78 -16.26 8.08 -14.85
CA ALA A 78 -15.47 8.62 -13.76
C ALA A 78 -14.79 7.51 -12.94
N SER A 79 -13.58 7.78 -12.48
CA SER A 79 -12.82 6.98 -11.51
C SER A 79 -11.61 7.78 -11.00
N ARG A 80 -10.79 7.12 -10.18
CA ARG A 80 -9.55 7.65 -9.62
C ARG A 80 -8.36 6.82 -10.04
N LEU A 81 -7.32 7.49 -10.52
CA LEU A 81 -6.05 6.91 -10.96
C LEU A 81 -5.13 6.72 -9.73
N PRO A 82 -4.24 5.72 -9.73
CA PRO A 82 -3.25 5.51 -8.65
C PRO A 82 -2.07 6.50 -8.78
N PHE A 83 -2.40 7.79 -8.72
CA PHE A 83 -1.47 8.91 -8.81
C PHE A 83 -1.85 9.90 -7.70
N ASN A 84 -1.05 9.94 -6.65
CA ASN A 84 -1.37 10.66 -5.42
C ASN A 84 -0.31 11.72 -5.12
N PHE A 85 -0.78 12.86 -4.63
CA PHE A 85 0.04 13.85 -3.95
C PHE A 85 -0.35 13.94 -2.48
N ASN A 86 0.62 13.97 -1.60
CA ASN A 86 0.45 14.33 -0.20
C ASN A 86 1.05 15.73 0.03
N ALA A 87 0.20 16.72 0.28
CA ALA A 87 0.63 18.05 0.66
C ALA A 87 0.82 18.11 2.18
N VAL A 88 2.06 18.35 2.61
CA VAL A 88 2.46 18.34 4.02
C VAL A 88 2.55 19.77 4.52
N TYR A 89 1.91 20.03 5.66
CA TYR A 89 1.97 21.29 6.37
C TYR A 89 2.52 21.04 7.78
N SER A 90 3.42 21.89 8.24
CA SER A 90 3.81 21.96 9.65
C SER A 90 2.72 22.66 10.45
N ALA A 91 2.36 22.10 11.61
CA ALA A 91 1.42 22.71 12.55
C ALA A 91 2.18 23.66 13.48
N ALA A 92 1.77 24.93 13.52
CA ALA A 92 2.37 25.93 14.40
C ALA A 92 2.20 25.55 15.88
N PRO A 93 3.16 25.91 16.74
CA PRO A 93 2.97 25.79 18.18
C PRO A 93 1.99 26.84 18.71
N ASP A 94 1.56 26.61 19.95
CA ASP A 94 0.80 27.58 20.72
C ASP A 94 1.67 28.81 21.06
N ALA A 95 1.06 29.90 21.55
CA ALA A 95 1.78 31.15 21.82
C ALA A 95 2.89 31.03 22.87
N ASP A 96 2.77 30.07 23.79
CA ASP A 96 3.79 29.71 24.78
C ASP A 96 4.86 28.74 24.26
N GLY A 97 4.77 28.34 22.97
CA GLY A 97 5.63 27.34 22.35
C GLY A 97 5.21 25.89 22.60
N GLY A 98 4.10 25.67 23.32
CA GLY A 98 3.52 24.36 23.58
C GLY A 98 2.71 23.79 22.41
N CYS A 99 2.16 22.59 22.61
CA CYS A 99 1.32 21.90 21.63
C CYS A 99 -0.04 21.47 22.18
N VAL A 100 -0.38 21.88 23.40
CA VAL A 100 -1.59 21.46 24.12
C VAL A 100 -2.83 21.99 23.41
N GLY A 101 -2.85 23.28 23.09
CA GLY A 101 -3.93 23.93 22.36
C GLY A 101 -4.06 23.37 20.95
N THR A 102 -2.94 23.26 20.23
CA THR A 102 -2.89 22.70 18.88
C THR A 102 -3.41 21.26 18.82
N ALA A 103 -3.05 20.41 19.79
CA ALA A 103 -3.61 19.06 19.93
C ALA A 103 -5.11 19.10 20.30
N GLY A 104 -5.50 19.95 21.24
CA GLY A 104 -6.88 20.11 21.69
C GLY A 104 -7.86 20.48 20.56
N ARG A 105 -7.40 21.20 19.52
CA ARG A 105 -8.21 21.53 18.33
C ARG A 105 -8.67 20.29 17.54
N TRP A 106 -8.02 19.15 17.69
CA TRP A 106 -8.40 17.89 17.05
C TRP A 106 -9.40 17.06 17.88
N THR A 107 -9.80 17.56 19.04
CA THR A 107 -10.83 16.94 19.90
C THR A 107 -12.10 17.78 19.83
N PRO A 108 -13.11 17.37 19.04
CA PRO A 108 -14.37 18.10 18.98
C PRO A 108 -15.07 18.10 20.34
N GLN A 109 -15.60 19.25 20.77
CA GLN A 109 -16.24 19.46 22.08
C GLN A 109 -17.76 19.15 22.08
N LEU A 110 -18.34 18.79 20.94
CA LEU A 110 -19.77 18.49 20.75
C LEU A 110 -19.98 17.25 19.88
N ASP A 111 -21.12 16.58 20.08
CA ASP A 111 -21.50 15.32 19.43
C ASP A 111 -22.29 15.50 18.12
N GLU A 112 -22.09 14.53 17.22
CA GLU A 112 -22.86 14.12 16.03
C GLU A 112 -23.07 15.09 14.84
N ALA A 113 -22.05 15.86 14.47
CA ALA A 113 -21.63 16.04 13.08
C ALA A 113 -20.43 16.98 13.11
N VAL A 114 -19.25 16.48 12.77
CA VAL A 114 -18.09 17.34 12.55
C VAL A 114 -18.40 18.23 11.34
N ASP A 115 -18.91 19.43 11.59
CA ASP A 115 -19.13 20.43 10.54
C ASP A 115 -17.77 20.82 9.96
N ALA A 116 -17.70 21.00 8.63
CA ALA A 116 -16.55 21.55 7.94
C ALA A 116 -16.07 22.86 8.61
N GLY A 117 -16.99 23.63 9.20
CA GLY A 117 -16.68 24.81 10.00
C GLY A 117 -15.71 24.56 11.16
N TRP A 118 -15.88 23.47 11.93
CA TRP A 118 -14.93 23.12 13.00
C TRP A 118 -13.56 22.80 12.44
N LEU A 119 -13.49 21.99 11.37
CA LEU A 119 -12.22 21.65 10.73
C LEU A 119 -11.50 22.92 10.27
N THR A 120 -12.17 23.78 9.49
CA THR A 120 -11.56 24.96 8.88
C THR A 120 -11.29 26.10 9.86
N GLY A 121 -12.08 26.22 10.93
CA GLY A 121 -11.91 27.22 11.99
C GLY A 121 -11.07 26.73 13.17
N GLY A 122 -10.70 25.44 13.21
CA GLY A 122 -9.95 24.82 14.29
C GLY A 122 -8.63 24.23 13.79
N PRO A 123 -8.52 22.90 13.62
CA PRO A 123 -7.25 22.26 13.31
C PRO A 123 -6.70 22.55 11.91
N LEU A 124 -7.53 23.03 10.97
CA LEU A 124 -7.12 23.39 9.61
C LEU A 124 -7.07 24.90 9.36
N GLU A 125 -7.10 25.70 10.43
CA GLU A 125 -6.98 27.16 10.33
C GLU A 125 -5.67 27.52 9.62
N LYS A 126 -5.77 28.30 8.53
CA LYS A 126 -4.62 28.63 7.67
C LYS A 126 -3.48 29.31 8.42
N ALA A 127 -3.77 30.14 9.42
CA ALA A 127 -2.76 30.82 10.22
C ALA A 127 -1.90 29.85 11.04
N GLY A 128 -2.44 28.67 11.39
CA GLY A 128 -1.73 27.64 12.14
C GLY A 128 -0.97 26.62 11.27
N LEU A 129 -0.97 26.77 9.95
CA LEU A 129 -0.37 25.80 9.03
C LEU A 129 0.63 26.46 8.07
N ALA A 130 1.85 25.93 8.04
CA ALA A 130 2.89 26.34 7.10
C ALA A 130 3.18 25.22 6.10
N PHE A 131 3.12 25.49 4.79
CA PHE A 131 3.42 24.48 3.78
C PHE A 131 4.89 24.03 3.90
N LYS A 132 5.12 22.71 3.94
CA LYS A 132 6.43 22.10 4.12
C LYS A 132 6.97 21.47 2.83
N GLN A 133 6.15 20.65 2.18
CA GLN A 133 6.53 19.92 0.96
C GLN A 133 5.33 19.22 0.30
N LEU A 134 5.54 18.80 -0.96
CA LEU A 134 4.63 17.96 -1.71
C LEU A 134 5.28 16.59 -1.99
N GLU A 135 4.64 15.50 -1.59
CA GLU A 135 5.14 14.15 -1.78
C GLU A 135 4.33 13.43 -2.86
N LEU A 136 5.00 12.85 -3.85
CA LEU A 136 4.40 12.08 -4.94
C LEU A 136 4.48 10.59 -4.62
N ASN A 137 3.37 9.88 -4.82
CA ASN A 137 3.36 8.43 -5.00
C ASN A 137 2.46 8.09 -6.20
N ALA A 138 3.06 7.57 -7.27
CA ALA A 138 2.34 7.23 -8.48
C ALA A 138 2.74 5.86 -9.02
N GLN A 139 1.74 5.03 -9.33
CA GLN A 139 1.96 3.87 -10.18
C GLN A 139 2.23 4.34 -11.61
N VAL A 140 3.47 4.20 -12.06
CA VAL A 140 3.93 4.73 -13.36
C VAL A 140 4.04 3.66 -14.44
N VAL A 141 4.19 2.40 -14.03
CA VAL A 141 4.21 1.24 -14.95
C VAL A 141 3.42 0.09 -14.34
N ARG A 142 2.73 -0.66 -15.19
CA ARG A 142 2.02 -1.89 -14.84
C ARG A 142 2.27 -2.96 -15.88
N PHE A 143 2.58 -4.17 -15.43
CA PHE A 143 2.78 -5.35 -16.28
C PHE A 143 1.63 -6.33 -16.09
N PRO A 144 0.99 -6.77 -17.17
CA PRO A 144 -0.20 -7.59 -17.04
C PRO A 144 0.12 -9.03 -16.63
N SER A 145 -0.83 -9.75 -16.03
CA SER A 145 -0.61 -11.15 -15.63
C SER A 145 -0.35 -12.08 -16.81
N GLY A 146 -0.80 -11.73 -18.02
CA GLY A 146 -0.45 -12.45 -19.25
C GLY A 146 1.03 -12.35 -19.62
N GLN A 147 1.73 -11.31 -19.14
CA GLN A 147 3.18 -11.16 -19.24
C GLN A 147 3.88 -11.70 -17.97
N GLU A 148 3.34 -11.37 -16.80
CA GLU A 148 3.83 -11.77 -15.48
C GLU A 148 3.06 -12.97 -14.93
N THR A 149 3.14 -14.08 -15.65
CA THR A 149 2.25 -15.24 -15.44
C THR A 149 2.42 -15.93 -14.09
N GLU A 150 3.60 -15.82 -13.48
CA GLU A 150 3.86 -16.43 -12.17
C GLU A 150 3.63 -15.46 -11.00
N PHE A 151 3.90 -14.16 -11.19
CA PHE A 151 3.60 -13.13 -10.20
C PHE A 151 2.10 -12.78 -10.13
N GLY A 152 1.33 -13.03 -11.19
CA GLY A 152 -0.04 -12.56 -11.29
C GLY A 152 -0.17 -11.06 -11.58
N GLY A 153 0.83 -10.50 -12.27
CA GLY A 153 0.95 -9.07 -12.54
C GLY A 153 2.05 -8.40 -11.70
N GLN A 154 2.48 -7.22 -12.12
CA GLN A 154 3.52 -6.43 -11.46
C GLN A 154 3.28 -4.94 -11.67
N ALA A 155 3.72 -4.08 -10.75
CA ALA A 155 3.67 -2.63 -10.96
C ALA A 155 4.90 -1.92 -10.38
N ALA A 156 5.19 -0.75 -10.94
CA ALA A 156 6.27 0.14 -10.53
C ALA A 156 5.67 1.45 -9.98
N TYR A 157 6.13 1.86 -8.80
CA TYR A 157 5.66 3.04 -8.09
C TYR A 157 6.78 4.06 -7.96
N LEU A 158 6.59 5.23 -8.55
CA LEU A 158 7.50 6.37 -8.44
C LEU A 158 7.17 7.15 -7.18
N MET A 159 8.20 7.39 -6.36
CA MET A 159 8.11 8.33 -5.23
C MET A 159 9.15 9.43 -5.34
N ARG A 160 8.72 10.66 -5.04
CA ARG A 160 9.53 11.89 -5.06
C ARG A 160 8.99 12.89 -4.04
N VAL A 161 9.84 13.79 -3.58
CA VAL A 161 9.46 14.90 -2.69
C VAL A 161 9.86 16.22 -3.33
N PHE A 162 8.98 17.22 -3.26
CA PHE A 162 9.18 18.53 -3.84
C PHE A 162 9.01 19.64 -2.80
N GLY A 163 9.93 20.60 -2.81
CA GLY A 163 9.72 21.92 -2.21
C GLY A 163 9.03 22.83 -3.21
N ILE A 164 8.15 23.71 -2.71
CA ILE A 164 7.48 24.72 -3.52
C ILE A 164 7.67 26.06 -2.82
N ASP A 165 8.27 27.01 -3.53
CA ASP A 165 8.44 28.39 -3.07
C ASP A 165 8.00 29.34 -4.19
N GLY A 166 6.82 29.93 -4.02
CA GLY A 166 6.16 30.68 -5.09
C GLY A 166 5.99 29.84 -6.35
N ALA A 167 6.67 30.23 -7.44
CA ALA A 167 6.69 29.50 -8.70
C ALA A 167 7.85 28.49 -8.82
N ALA A 168 8.81 28.51 -7.89
CA ALA A 168 9.96 27.61 -7.92
C ALA A 168 9.60 26.24 -7.34
N ILE A 169 9.99 25.18 -8.05
CA ILE A 169 9.85 23.79 -7.62
C ILE A 169 11.24 23.19 -7.50
N SER A 170 11.55 22.64 -6.33
CA SER A 170 12.85 21.99 -6.06
C SER A 170 12.64 20.54 -5.62
N GLU A 171 13.59 19.67 -5.93
CA GLU A 171 13.56 18.28 -5.46
C GLU A 171 14.21 18.15 -4.10
N LYS A 172 13.53 17.49 -3.17
CA LYS A 172 14.02 17.20 -1.82
C LYS A 172 14.37 15.72 -1.70
N PRO A 173 15.31 15.35 -0.82
CA PRO A 173 15.57 13.95 -0.50
C PRO A 173 14.35 13.25 0.10
N LEU A 174 14.29 11.94 -0.10
CA LEU A 174 13.31 11.03 0.49
C LEU A 174 13.79 10.65 1.89
N GLU A 175 13.01 11.00 2.91
CA GLU A 175 13.34 10.75 4.31
C GLU A 175 13.76 9.29 4.54
N ASN A 176 14.88 9.12 5.24
CA ASN A 176 15.47 7.84 5.64
C ASN A 176 15.62 6.80 4.51
N THR A 177 15.67 7.26 3.25
CA THR A 177 15.72 6.41 2.07
C THR A 177 17.07 6.55 1.37
N PRO A 178 17.97 5.56 1.52
CA PRO A 178 19.34 5.71 1.04
C PRO A 178 19.40 5.65 -0.49
N ASP A 179 20.31 6.43 -1.07
CA ASP A 179 20.67 6.36 -2.48
C ASP A 179 21.56 5.14 -2.72
N THR A 180 20.94 3.98 -2.93
CA THR A 180 21.65 2.71 -3.08
C THR A 180 22.64 2.74 -4.23
N ALA A 181 22.27 3.36 -5.36
CA ALA A 181 23.13 3.43 -6.54
C ALA A 181 24.43 4.19 -6.24
N ARG A 182 24.33 5.33 -5.56
CA ARG A 182 25.49 6.14 -5.18
C ARG A 182 26.31 5.48 -4.08
N LEU A 183 25.66 4.97 -3.03
CA LEU A 183 26.32 4.35 -1.88
C LEU A 183 27.05 3.06 -2.24
N SER A 184 26.54 2.28 -3.21
CA SER A 184 27.23 1.09 -3.70
C SER A 184 28.52 1.41 -4.48
N GLN A 185 28.69 2.63 -4.97
CA GLN A 185 29.87 3.06 -5.73
C GLN A 185 30.88 3.85 -4.89
N ASP A 186 30.47 4.37 -3.73
CA ASP A 186 31.29 5.15 -2.82
C ASP A 186 31.41 4.47 -1.45
N ALA A 187 32.47 3.67 -1.29
CA ALA A 187 32.74 2.92 -0.06
C ALA A 187 32.95 3.83 1.17
N ALA A 188 33.51 5.03 0.99
CA ALA A 188 33.74 5.96 2.09
C ALA A 188 32.41 6.56 2.57
N LEU A 189 31.54 6.95 1.64
CA LEU A 189 30.19 7.41 1.95
C LEU A 189 29.35 6.30 2.61
N LYS A 190 29.39 5.07 2.09
CA LYS A 190 28.72 3.91 2.72
C LYS A 190 29.23 3.69 4.16
N ALA A 191 30.54 3.74 4.38
CA ALA A 191 31.11 3.59 5.72
C ALA A 191 30.64 4.68 6.70
N ARG A 192 30.53 5.94 6.24
CA ARG A 192 29.95 7.02 7.06
C ARG A 192 28.48 6.80 7.41
N LEU A 193 27.69 6.23 6.50
CA LEU A 193 26.32 5.83 6.80
C LEU A 193 26.27 4.73 7.88
N ALA A 194 27.15 3.73 7.81
CA ALA A 194 27.23 2.69 8.85
C ALA A 194 27.60 3.28 10.23
N VAL A 195 28.54 4.23 10.27
CA VAL A 195 28.91 4.96 11.49
C VAL A 195 27.71 5.74 12.04
N TYR A 196 26.96 6.44 11.19
CA TYR A 196 25.72 7.11 11.60
C TYR A 196 24.72 6.13 12.22
N VAL A 197 24.47 4.99 11.57
CA VAL A 197 23.54 3.96 12.07
C VAL A 197 23.98 3.47 13.45
N GLY A 198 25.26 3.14 13.62
CA GLY A 198 25.79 2.70 14.92
C GLY A 198 25.66 3.76 16.01
N ALA A 199 25.94 5.02 15.70
CA ALA A 199 25.81 6.14 16.64
C ALA A 199 24.36 6.48 17.02
N ASN A 200 23.40 6.10 16.18
CA ASN A 200 21.97 6.40 16.37
C ASN A 200 21.12 5.16 16.65
N LEU A 201 21.74 4.06 17.08
CA LEU A 201 21.06 2.77 17.27
C LEU A 201 19.79 2.87 18.16
N PRO A 202 19.77 3.56 19.32
CA PRO A 202 18.55 3.71 20.12
C PRO A 202 17.43 4.46 19.39
N ALA A 203 17.77 5.48 18.59
CA ALA A 203 16.82 6.25 17.81
C ALA A 203 16.22 5.43 16.65
N VAL A 204 17.04 4.58 16.02
CA VAL A 204 16.60 3.61 15.00
C VAL A 204 15.65 2.57 15.61
N ASP A 205 15.98 2.07 16.80
CA ASP A 205 15.14 1.15 17.56
C ASP A 205 13.76 1.78 17.89
N GLU A 206 13.75 3.01 18.42
CA GLU A 206 12.53 3.76 18.71
C GLU A 206 11.71 4.06 17.44
N GLY A 207 12.39 4.22 16.30
CA GLY A 207 11.80 4.54 14.99
C GLY A 207 11.71 6.03 14.71
N VAL A 208 12.43 6.85 15.48
CA VAL A 208 12.47 8.30 15.37
C VAL A 208 13.92 8.71 15.13
N TYR A 209 14.31 8.82 13.88
CA TYR A 209 15.67 9.15 13.46
C TYR A 209 15.67 9.86 12.11
N GLU A 210 16.74 10.60 11.80
CA GLU A 210 16.89 11.34 10.56
C GLU A 210 18.28 11.10 9.95
N ILE A 211 18.33 10.28 8.92
CA ILE A 211 19.54 10.05 8.15
C ILE A 211 19.93 11.34 7.41
N PRO A 212 21.19 11.78 7.48
CA PRO A 212 21.65 12.98 6.80
C PRO A 212 21.40 12.96 5.28
N ASP A 213 20.98 14.10 4.73
CA ASP A 213 20.65 14.29 3.31
C ASP A 213 21.71 13.79 2.33
N GLU A 214 22.98 13.84 2.72
CA GLU A 214 24.06 13.34 1.89
C GLU A 214 23.92 11.85 1.59
N PHE A 215 23.20 11.04 2.35
CA PHE A 215 23.03 9.62 2.04
C PHE A 215 21.78 9.31 1.21
N LEU A 216 20.90 10.30 1.02
CA LEU A 216 19.51 10.05 0.64
C LEU A 216 19.26 10.19 -0.86
N ALA A 217 18.37 9.35 -1.38
CA ALA A 217 17.86 9.44 -2.74
C ALA A 217 16.84 10.58 -2.87
N ARG A 218 16.67 11.13 -4.08
CA ARG A 218 15.58 12.08 -4.42
C ARG A 218 14.47 11.47 -5.26
N LYS A 219 14.72 10.26 -5.77
CA LYS A 219 13.81 9.51 -6.63
C LYS A 219 14.05 8.03 -6.38
N ILE A 220 12.98 7.29 -6.12
CA ILE A 220 13.03 5.83 -6.03
C ILE A 220 11.87 5.20 -6.80
N ILE A 221 12.03 3.93 -7.13
CA ILE A 221 10.98 3.09 -7.69
C ILE A 221 10.76 1.91 -6.73
N SER A 222 9.53 1.77 -6.23
CA SER A 222 9.10 0.59 -5.49
C SER A 222 8.33 -0.36 -6.39
N TRP A 223 8.35 -1.63 -6.03
CA TRP A 223 7.84 -2.69 -6.88
C TRP A 223 6.84 -3.60 -6.16
N SER A 224 5.64 -3.75 -6.72
CA SER A 224 4.76 -4.90 -6.44
C SER A 224 5.05 -5.98 -7.48
N THR A 225 4.52 -7.20 -7.44
CA THR A 225 3.70 -7.87 -6.42
C THR A 225 4.59 -8.54 -5.36
N PHE A 226 4.04 -8.95 -4.21
CA PHE A 226 4.80 -9.44 -3.05
C PHE A 226 5.86 -8.43 -2.59
N GLY A 227 5.49 -7.14 -2.58
CA GLY A 227 6.46 -6.06 -2.46
C GLY A 227 7.31 -6.17 -1.20
N SER A 228 6.73 -6.63 -0.10
CA SER A 228 7.43 -6.88 1.16
C SER A 228 8.51 -7.97 1.08
N ALA A 229 8.44 -8.88 0.10
CA ALA A 229 9.47 -9.89 -0.14
C ALA A 229 10.52 -9.46 -1.18
N ARG A 230 10.29 -8.41 -1.97
CA ARG A 230 11.17 -8.04 -3.09
C ARG A 230 12.40 -7.28 -2.62
N GLN A 231 13.60 -7.78 -2.92
CA GLN A 231 14.87 -7.15 -2.53
C GLN A 231 14.98 -5.67 -2.93
N ALA A 232 14.41 -5.28 -4.06
CA ALA A 232 14.40 -3.88 -4.52
C ALA A 232 13.68 -2.91 -3.56
N ASN A 233 12.81 -3.41 -2.69
CA ASN A 233 12.14 -2.63 -1.66
C ASN A 233 12.86 -2.66 -0.30
N HIS A 234 14.01 -3.33 -0.23
CA HIS A 234 14.89 -3.44 0.95
C HIS A 234 16.23 -2.76 0.64
N PRO A 235 16.29 -1.42 0.63
CA PRO A 235 17.48 -0.68 0.19
C PRO A 235 18.69 -0.83 1.14
N PHE A 236 18.51 -1.00 2.44
CA PHE A 236 19.60 -1.25 3.39
C PHE A 236 20.13 -2.68 3.31
N THR A 237 19.26 -3.67 3.10
CA THR A 237 19.69 -5.05 2.79
C THR A 237 20.62 -5.11 1.57
N GLN A 238 20.42 -4.26 0.57
CA GLN A 238 21.31 -4.17 -0.60
C GLN A 238 22.68 -3.55 -0.28
N LEU A 239 22.73 -2.68 0.73
CA LEU A 239 23.92 -1.95 1.10
C LEU A 239 24.76 -2.69 2.13
N PHE A 240 24.13 -3.25 3.16
CA PHE A 240 24.81 -3.77 4.34
C PHE A 240 24.54 -5.25 4.55
N GLN A 241 25.60 -5.97 4.91
CA GLN A 241 25.48 -7.30 5.49
C GLN A 241 25.31 -7.16 7.01
N PRO A 242 24.41 -7.95 7.64
CA PRO A 242 24.17 -7.88 9.08
C PRO A 242 25.46 -7.94 9.94
N LYS A 243 26.44 -8.75 9.53
CA LYS A 243 27.74 -8.85 10.22
C LYS A 243 28.49 -7.53 10.39
N GLU A 244 28.23 -6.52 9.55
CA GLU A 244 28.83 -5.18 9.66
C GLU A 244 28.40 -4.47 10.95
N PHE A 245 27.25 -4.86 11.54
CA PHE A 245 26.71 -4.29 12.78
C PHE A 245 26.78 -5.25 13.97
N ALA A 246 27.49 -6.38 13.84
CA ALA A 246 27.66 -7.35 14.93
C ALA A 246 28.29 -6.78 16.22
N PRO A 247 29.23 -5.82 16.17
CA PRO A 247 29.85 -5.25 17.38
C PRO A 247 28.96 -4.31 18.21
N LEU A 248 27.77 -3.94 17.73
CA LEU A 248 26.86 -3.03 18.44
C LEU A 248 26.20 -3.74 19.64
N ASP A 249 25.80 -2.96 20.66
CA ASP A 249 25.06 -3.47 21.82
C ASP A 249 23.55 -3.35 21.61
N TYR A 250 22.86 -4.50 21.64
CA TYR A 250 21.41 -4.63 21.44
C TYR A 250 20.65 -4.95 22.74
N SER A 251 21.36 -5.09 23.87
CA SER A 251 20.79 -5.62 25.12
C SER A 251 19.72 -4.70 25.73
N THR A 252 19.87 -3.38 25.56
CA THR A 252 18.99 -2.35 26.14
C THR A 252 17.89 -1.86 25.20
N LEU A 253 17.93 -2.28 23.93
CA LEU A 253 16.96 -1.86 22.92
C LEU A 253 15.57 -2.45 23.19
N LYS A 254 14.51 -1.85 22.64
CA LYS A 254 13.13 -2.32 22.81
C LYS A 254 12.73 -3.33 21.74
N LEU A 255 13.04 -3.05 20.48
CA LEU A 255 12.59 -3.81 19.32
C LEU A 255 13.72 -4.63 18.69
N VAL A 256 14.86 -4.03 18.37
CA VAL A 256 15.95 -4.65 17.60
C VAL A 256 16.85 -5.44 18.55
N ARG A 257 16.97 -6.76 18.36
CA ARG A 257 17.83 -7.63 19.20
C ARG A 257 19.05 -8.18 18.50
N THR A 258 19.09 -8.10 17.17
CA THR A 258 20.22 -8.61 16.37
C THR A 258 20.53 -7.66 15.21
N PRO A 259 21.71 -7.82 14.58
CA PRO A 259 22.07 -7.06 13.39
C PRO A 259 21.11 -7.25 12.20
N GLU A 260 20.52 -8.44 12.03
CA GLU A 260 19.51 -8.70 11.01
C GLU A 260 18.24 -7.87 11.27
N ALA A 261 17.79 -7.81 12.52
CA ALA A 261 16.65 -6.99 12.90
C ALA A 261 16.92 -5.49 12.72
N LEU A 262 18.18 -5.05 12.87
CA LEU A 262 18.57 -3.66 12.60
C LEU A 262 18.41 -3.31 11.13
N VAL A 263 18.91 -4.17 10.24
CA VAL A 263 18.80 -3.98 8.79
C VAL A 263 17.33 -3.97 8.38
N GLU A 264 16.51 -4.91 8.88
CA GLU A 264 15.07 -4.93 8.64
C GLU A 264 14.37 -3.66 9.15
N ARG A 265 14.75 -3.16 10.33
CA ARG A 265 14.18 -1.92 10.89
C ARG A 265 14.48 -0.72 10.00
N LEU A 266 15.69 -0.63 9.45
CA LEU A 266 16.08 0.42 8.51
C LEU A 266 15.33 0.27 7.17
N ASP A 267 15.23 -0.95 6.64
CA ASP A 267 14.46 -1.24 5.42
C ASP A 267 12.99 -0.85 5.58
N ASN A 268 12.36 -1.25 6.68
CA ASN A 268 10.99 -0.89 7.01
C ASN A 268 10.79 0.63 7.17
N GLY A 269 11.81 1.35 7.63
CA GLY A 269 11.82 2.80 7.78
C GLY A 269 12.04 3.59 6.47
N ALA A 270 12.51 2.95 5.40
CA ALA A 270 12.67 3.58 4.11
C ALA A 270 11.33 3.72 3.36
N CYS A 271 11.27 4.65 2.39
CA CYS A 271 10.07 4.85 1.58
C CYS A 271 9.61 3.57 0.88
N GLN A 272 10.53 2.81 0.27
CA GLN A 272 10.17 1.54 -0.42
C GLN A 272 9.66 0.47 0.54
N GLY A 273 10.27 0.31 1.71
CA GLY A 273 9.90 -0.73 2.66
C GLY A 273 8.55 -0.45 3.28
N CYS A 274 8.34 0.75 3.83
CA CYS A 274 7.05 1.18 4.37
C CYS A 274 5.93 1.07 3.31
N HIS A 275 6.20 1.55 2.09
CA HIS A 275 5.25 1.50 0.98
C HIS A 275 4.76 0.07 0.67
N GLN A 276 5.54 -0.98 0.91
CA GLN A 276 5.14 -2.35 0.58
C GLN A 276 4.76 -3.21 1.79
N ALA A 277 5.02 -2.75 3.01
CA ALA A 277 4.73 -3.50 4.23
C ALA A 277 3.43 -3.00 4.88
N GLY A 278 2.40 -3.86 4.91
CA GLY A 278 1.09 -3.51 5.50
C GLY A 278 0.30 -2.47 4.71
N SER A 279 0.69 -2.22 3.45
CA SER A 279 0.00 -1.32 2.54
C SER A 279 -1.09 -2.04 1.75
N THR A 280 -1.91 -1.26 1.04
CA THR A 280 -2.83 -1.77 0.03
C THR A 280 -2.33 -1.28 -1.31
N ALA A 281 -1.67 -2.17 -2.05
CA ALA A 281 -1.14 -1.86 -3.37
C ALA A 281 -0.12 -0.70 -3.38
N GLY A 282 0.68 -0.54 -2.32
CA GLY A 282 1.59 0.59 -2.21
C GLY A 282 1.03 1.81 -1.48
N PHE A 283 -0.27 1.84 -1.19
CA PHE A 283 -0.91 3.01 -0.59
C PHE A 283 -1.42 2.70 0.80
N HIS A 284 -1.23 3.64 1.74
CA HIS A 284 -1.79 3.56 3.09
C HIS A 284 -3.15 4.27 3.22
N PHE A 285 -3.40 5.23 2.33
CA PHE A 285 -4.66 5.95 2.23
C PHE A 285 -5.02 6.14 0.75
N ILE A 286 -6.18 5.65 0.36
CA ILE A 286 -6.69 5.67 -1.02
C ILE A 286 -7.98 6.50 -1.13
N GLY A 287 -8.74 6.56 -0.02
CA GLY A 287 -10.01 7.27 0.11
C GLY A 287 -11.15 6.63 -0.67
N LEU A 288 -12.36 6.67 -0.10
CA LEU A 288 -13.55 6.05 -0.68
C LEU A 288 -13.95 6.71 -2.00
N ASP A 289 -14.25 5.90 -3.01
CA ASP A 289 -14.78 6.38 -4.29
C ASP A 289 -16.21 6.96 -4.09
N ASP A 290 -16.60 7.93 -4.92
CA ASP A 290 -17.94 8.51 -4.83
C ASP A 290 -18.96 7.79 -5.73
N GLU A 291 -20.21 8.24 -5.67
CA GLU A 291 -21.33 7.67 -6.42
C GLU A 291 -21.22 7.81 -7.94
N THR A 292 -20.32 8.66 -8.44
CA THR A 292 -20.10 8.81 -9.89
C THR A 292 -19.12 7.76 -10.43
N THR A 293 -18.28 7.17 -9.57
CA THR A 293 -17.38 6.09 -9.97
C THR A 293 -18.18 4.86 -10.39
N SER A 294 -17.74 4.17 -11.45
CA SER A 294 -18.36 2.90 -11.87
C SER A 294 -18.45 1.91 -10.69
N PRO A 295 -19.63 1.30 -10.42
CA PRO A 295 -19.79 0.31 -9.34
C PRO A 295 -18.79 -0.85 -9.42
N LEU A 296 -18.34 -1.20 -10.63
CA LEU A 296 -17.34 -2.26 -10.86
C LEU A 296 -15.93 -1.88 -10.42
N ASN A 297 -15.70 -0.64 -10.00
CA ASN A 297 -14.40 -0.12 -9.63
C ASN A 297 -14.42 0.60 -8.28
N ARG A 298 -15.53 0.60 -7.53
CA ARG A 298 -15.62 1.24 -6.22
C ARG A 298 -14.94 0.37 -5.16
N ILE A 299 -14.20 1.03 -4.26
CA ILE A 299 -13.62 0.38 -3.09
C ILE A 299 -14.55 0.51 -1.88
N GLU A 300 -14.60 -0.55 -1.07
CA GLU A 300 -15.33 -0.56 0.21
C GLU A 300 -14.47 -0.03 1.35
N VAL A 301 -13.16 -0.27 1.27
CA VAL A 301 -12.20 0.12 2.31
C VAL A 301 -11.15 1.05 1.69
N GLY A 302 -11.05 2.27 2.23
CA GLY A 302 -10.19 3.34 1.70
C GLY A 302 -8.83 3.48 2.38
N ILE A 303 -8.50 2.60 3.32
CA ILE A 303 -7.27 2.63 4.13
C ILE A 303 -6.57 1.27 4.10
N SER A 304 -5.27 1.24 4.39
CA SER A 304 -4.52 -0.02 4.49
C SER A 304 -4.52 -0.60 5.91
N PRO A 305 -4.16 -1.89 6.08
CA PRO A 305 -3.97 -2.51 7.39
C PRO A 305 -3.01 -1.73 8.29
N HIS A 306 -1.90 -1.23 7.74
CA HIS A 306 -0.96 -0.40 8.49
C HIS A 306 -1.60 0.88 9.04
N LEU A 307 -2.34 1.62 8.20
CA LEU A 307 -3.01 2.83 8.69
C LEU A 307 -4.04 2.50 9.76
N HIS A 308 -4.79 1.41 9.59
CA HIS A 308 -5.73 0.93 10.60
C HIS A 308 -5.02 0.60 11.93
N ALA A 309 -3.92 -0.15 11.90
CA ALA A 309 -3.12 -0.49 13.07
C ALA A 309 -2.47 0.73 13.76
N GLU A 310 -2.19 1.78 12.99
CA GLU A 310 -1.63 3.04 13.50
C GLU A 310 -2.65 3.96 14.19
N ILE A 311 -3.95 3.82 13.93
CA ILE A 311 -4.99 4.69 14.50
C ILE A 311 -4.95 4.71 16.04
N PRO A 312 -4.95 3.55 16.75
CA PRO A 312 -4.88 3.53 18.21
C PRO A 312 -3.64 4.25 18.78
N ARG A 313 -2.47 4.09 18.13
CA ARG A 313 -1.24 4.78 18.54
C ARG A 313 -1.39 6.29 18.43
N ARG A 314 -1.90 6.77 17.29
CA ARG A 314 -2.07 8.21 17.04
C ARG A 314 -3.13 8.82 17.94
N GLN A 315 -4.18 8.09 18.30
CA GLN A 315 -5.17 8.51 19.29
C GLN A 315 -4.56 8.61 20.70
N ALA A 316 -3.72 7.66 21.10
CA ALA A 316 -2.99 7.72 22.37
C ALA A 316 -2.02 8.92 22.40
N TRP A 317 -1.27 9.12 21.32
CA TRP A 317 -0.38 10.26 21.13
C TRP A 317 -1.11 11.60 21.26
N LEU A 318 -2.22 11.75 20.54
CA LEU A 318 -3.03 12.96 20.54
C LEU A 318 -3.57 13.28 21.93
N ARG A 319 -4.11 12.28 22.64
CA ARG A 319 -4.59 12.44 24.02
C ARG A 319 -3.50 12.91 24.97
N ALA A 320 -2.35 12.21 24.98
CA ALA A 320 -1.24 12.60 25.84
C ALA A 320 -0.78 14.04 25.58
N THR A 321 -0.65 14.44 24.30
CA THR A 321 -0.27 15.80 23.94
C THR A 321 -1.33 16.84 24.36
N ALA A 322 -2.62 16.55 24.15
CA ALA A 322 -3.71 17.44 24.55
C ALA A 322 -3.86 17.57 26.08
N GLU A 323 -3.35 16.60 26.84
CA GLU A 323 -3.31 16.61 28.30
C GLU A 323 -1.99 17.20 28.85
N GLY A 324 -1.07 17.64 27.99
CA GLY A 324 0.24 18.16 28.39
C GLY A 324 1.21 17.10 28.92
N ARG A 325 0.98 15.82 28.60
CA ARG A 325 1.84 14.68 28.95
C ARG A 325 2.74 14.29 27.79
N GLU A 326 3.87 13.65 28.11
CA GLU A 326 4.75 13.08 27.10
C GLU A 326 4.11 11.82 26.50
N PRO A 327 3.89 11.76 25.18
CA PRO A 327 3.32 10.60 24.52
C PRO A 327 4.34 9.46 24.37
N ASN A 328 3.85 8.22 24.20
CA ASN A 328 4.70 7.08 23.83
C ASN A 328 5.23 7.24 22.39
N ARG A 329 6.55 7.40 22.26
CA ARG A 329 7.30 7.72 21.02
C ARG A 329 7.67 6.52 20.17
N PHE A 330 7.50 5.32 20.71
CA PHE A 330 7.83 4.11 19.99
C PHE A 330 6.95 3.93 18.74
N ARG A 331 7.59 3.68 17.59
CA ARG A 331 6.93 3.38 16.32
C ARG A 331 7.08 1.90 16.00
N PRO A 332 6.00 1.13 15.83
CA PRO A 332 6.11 -0.29 15.51
C PRO A 332 6.62 -0.49 14.08
N LEU A 333 6.94 -1.73 13.70
CA LEU A 333 7.16 -2.07 12.30
C LEU A 333 5.86 -1.83 11.52
N SER A 334 5.93 -1.36 10.28
CA SER A 334 4.74 -0.97 9.52
C SER A 334 3.78 -2.14 9.22
N PHE A 335 4.29 -3.37 9.29
CA PHE A 335 3.52 -4.59 9.12
C PHE A 335 2.97 -5.18 10.44
N ALA A 336 3.13 -4.48 11.57
CA ALA A 336 2.57 -4.90 12.85
C ALA A 336 1.02 -4.81 12.85
N PRO A 337 0.34 -5.73 13.56
CA PRO A 337 -1.11 -5.65 13.77
C PRO A 337 -1.45 -4.49 14.73
N PRO A 338 -2.75 -4.17 14.88
CA PRO A 338 -3.20 -3.24 15.91
C PRO A 338 -2.67 -3.62 17.30
N ALA A 339 -2.46 -2.63 18.14
CA ALA A 339 -1.98 -2.82 19.50
C ALA A 339 -2.77 -1.94 20.48
N ALA A 340 -2.82 -2.35 21.74
CA ALA A 340 -3.18 -1.47 22.84
C ALA A 340 -1.97 -0.60 23.20
N TRP A 341 -2.21 0.71 23.34
CA TRP A 341 -1.18 1.70 23.61
C TRP A 341 -1.40 2.33 24.99
N THR A 342 -0.42 2.15 25.88
CA THR A 342 -0.31 2.91 27.12
C THR A 342 0.98 3.74 27.09
N ASP A 343 1.15 4.64 28.05
CA ASP A 343 2.36 5.48 28.15
C ASP A 343 3.64 4.63 28.24
N ALA A 344 3.57 3.40 28.77
CA ALA A 344 4.74 2.54 29.02
C ALA A 344 4.85 1.29 28.11
N ALA A 345 3.74 0.77 27.59
CA ALA A 345 3.70 -0.54 26.93
C ALA A 345 2.99 -0.52 25.58
N VAL A 346 3.38 -1.47 24.73
CA VAL A 346 2.73 -1.78 23.45
C VAL A 346 2.35 -3.25 23.50
N ASP A 347 1.05 -3.53 23.47
CA ASP A 347 0.52 -4.89 23.53
C ASP A 347 -0.16 -5.20 22.19
N TYR A 348 0.55 -5.93 21.32
CA TYR A 348 0.05 -6.27 19.99
C TYR A 348 -1.09 -7.27 20.09
N ALA A 349 -2.19 -6.97 19.41
CA ALA A 349 -3.24 -7.96 19.19
C ALA A 349 -2.68 -9.11 18.33
N PRO A 350 -3.24 -10.33 18.46
CA PRO A 350 -2.95 -11.40 17.52
C PRO A 350 -3.24 -10.95 16.09
N ALA A 351 -2.34 -11.24 15.16
CA ALA A 351 -2.54 -10.92 13.75
C ALA A 351 -3.70 -11.75 13.17
N GLU A 352 -4.63 -11.09 12.49
CA GLU A 352 -5.77 -11.74 11.85
C GLU A 352 -5.36 -12.50 10.58
N MET A 353 -6.33 -13.23 10.03
CA MET A 353 -6.14 -13.96 8.78
C MET A 353 -5.60 -13.07 7.65
N ALA A 354 -4.58 -13.57 6.94
CA ALA A 354 -3.82 -12.89 5.90
C ALA A 354 -3.02 -11.65 6.34
N MET A 355 -3.07 -11.25 7.61
CA MET A 355 -2.17 -10.22 8.13
C MET A 355 -0.73 -10.73 8.22
N PRO A 356 0.26 -9.84 8.17
CA PRO A 356 1.67 -10.22 8.25
C PRO A 356 2.04 -10.85 9.59
N CYS A 357 2.98 -11.79 9.54
CA CYS A 357 3.60 -12.40 10.71
C CYS A 357 5.09 -12.64 10.44
N LEU A 358 5.84 -12.78 11.53
CA LEU A 358 7.25 -13.17 11.47
C LEU A 358 7.35 -14.67 11.72
N MET A 359 8.14 -15.35 10.89
CA MET A 359 8.50 -16.74 11.14
C MET A 359 9.22 -16.86 12.50
N PRO A 360 9.12 -17.97 13.24
CA PRO A 360 9.70 -18.08 14.58
C PRO A 360 11.19 -17.72 14.64
N GLU A 361 11.97 -18.11 13.63
CA GLU A 361 13.41 -17.79 13.55
C GLU A 361 13.70 -16.29 13.35
N ASP A 362 12.76 -15.57 12.73
CA ASP A 362 12.88 -14.13 12.50
C ASP A 362 12.32 -13.35 13.69
N ALA A 363 11.20 -13.81 14.28
CA ALA A 363 10.61 -13.22 15.48
C ALA A 363 11.59 -13.19 16.66
N ALA A 364 12.43 -14.23 16.81
CA ALA A 364 13.46 -14.30 17.85
C ALA A 364 14.53 -13.20 17.75
N ARG A 365 14.62 -12.50 16.61
CA ARG A 365 15.55 -11.37 16.39
C ARG A 365 15.00 -10.04 16.87
N PHE A 366 13.73 -10.02 17.27
CA PHE A 366 13.04 -8.83 17.76
C PHE A 366 12.62 -8.99 19.24
N GLY A 367 12.41 -7.87 19.93
CA GLY A 367 11.96 -7.83 21.31
C GLY A 367 10.46 -8.13 21.43
N ALA A 368 9.63 -7.11 21.20
CA ALA A 368 8.17 -7.28 21.19
C ALA A 368 7.68 -7.72 19.81
N THR A 369 6.98 -8.86 19.74
CA THR A 369 6.41 -9.43 18.52
C THR A 369 4.96 -9.86 18.75
N TRP A 370 4.30 -10.37 17.71
CA TRP A 370 2.92 -10.86 17.76
C TRP A 370 2.85 -12.28 17.17
N GLN A 371 1.76 -12.96 17.46
CA GLN A 371 1.46 -14.29 16.95
C GLN A 371 0.22 -14.26 16.06
N CYS A 372 0.07 -15.30 15.24
CA CYS A 372 -1.14 -15.50 14.46
C CYS A 372 -2.33 -15.88 15.35
N GLY A 373 -3.47 -15.23 15.11
CA GLY A 373 -4.73 -15.50 15.81
C GLY A 373 -5.63 -16.49 15.06
N GLY A 374 -6.80 -16.79 15.63
CA GLY A 374 -7.89 -17.48 14.91
C GLY A 374 -7.60 -18.90 14.41
N GLY A 375 -6.60 -19.58 14.99
CA GLY A 375 -6.18 -20.92 14.56
C GLY A 375 -5.40 -20.94 13.23
N THR A 376 -4.82 -19.80 12.84
CA THR A 376 -3.93 -19.69 11.69
C THR A 376 -2.47 -19.94 12.09
N VAL A 377 -1.63 -20.22 11.10
CA VAL A 377 -0.19 -20.48 11.24
C VAL A 377 0.59 -19.53 10.33
N CYS A 378 1.76 -19.10 10.80
CA CYS A 378 2.60 -18.19 10.04
C CYS A 378 3.23 -18.91 8.84
N THR A 379 2.83 -18.50 7.63
CA THR A 379 3.15 -19.20 6.37
C THR A 379 3.76 -18.23 5.35
N PRO A 380 4.98 -18.48 4.84
CA PRO A 380 5.59 -17.65 3.82
C PRO A 380 4.99 -17.95 2.45
N LEU A 381 4.51 -16.91 1.76
CA LEU A 381 4.01 -17.03 0.38
C LEU A 381 5.10 -16.80 -0.66
N ALA A 382 5.98 -15.85 -0.40
CA ALA A 382 7.11 -15.52 -1.25
C ALA A 382 8.34 -15.25 -0.37
N THR A 383 9.48 -15.76 -0.79
CA THR A 383 10.79 -15.40 -0.22
C THR A 383 11.67 -14.86 -1.33
N ALA A 384 12.71 -14.10 -1.01
CA ALA A 384 13.69 -13.66 -2.00
C ALA A 384 15.11 -13.90 -1.50
N SER A 385 16.02 -14.21 -2.43
CA SER A 385 17.44 -14.30 -2.12
C SER A 385 17.96 -12.97 -1.57
N GLY A 386 18.68 -13.02 -0.45
CA GLY A 386 19.30 -11.85 0.15
C GLY A 386 18.41 -11.05 1.10
N VAL A 387 17.09 -11.28 1.13
CA VAL A 387 16.20 -10.68 2.14
C VAL A 387 16.25 -11.54 3.41
N HIS A 388 16.65 -10.93 4.53
CA HIS A 388 16.94 -11.66 5.77
C HIS A 388 15.71 -12.01 6.60
N THR A 389 14.66 -11.19 6.52
CA THR A 389 13.39 -11.39 7.25
C THR A 389 12.33 -11.90 6.30
N LYS A 390 11.79 -13.08 6.57
CA LYS A 390 10.72 -13.67 5.76
C LYS A 390 9.39 -13.17 6.29
N LEU A 391 8.93 -12.03 5.79
CA LEU A 391 7.58 -11.56 6.11
C LEU A 391 6.56 -12.56 5.56
N ALA A 392 5.93 -13.28 6.47
CA ALA A 392 4.96 -14.32 6.19
C ALA A 392 3.55 -13.82 6.49
N GLN A 393 2.54 -14.69 6.36
CA GLN A 393 1.16 -14.34 6.61
C GLN A 393 0.47 -15.37 7.49
N CYS A 394 -0.48 -14.91 8.30
CA CYS A 394 -1.32 -15.78 9.11
C CYS A 394 -2.36 -16.49 8.25
N LEU A 395 -2.09 -17.74 7.88
CA LEU A 395 -2.92 -18.55 6.98
C LEU A 395 -3.48 -19.78 7.67
N LEU A 396 -4.55 -20.36 7.14
CA LEU A 396 -5.06 -21.62 7.64
C LEU A 396 -3.99 -22.71 7.50
N PRO A 397 -3.87 -23.62 8.49
CA PRO A 397 -2.96 -24.74 8.40
C PRO A 397 -3.33 -25.64 7.22
N LYS A 398 -2.34 -26.42 6.77
CA LYS A 398 -2.53 -27.44 5.75
C LYS A 398 -3.70 -28.35 6.16
N ASP A 399 -4.54 -28.72 5.19
CA ASP A 399 -5.69 -29.62 5.36
C ASP A 399 -6.82 -29.08 6.27
N SER A 400 -6.85 -27.77 6.55
CA SER A 400 -7.94 -27.15 7.30
C SER A 400 -9.31 -27.33 6.61
N GLU A 401 -10.29 -27.83 7.36
CA GLU A 401 -11.69 -27.92 6.93
C GLU A 401 -12.38 -26.54 6.79
N LYS A 402 -11.74 -25.47 7.29
CA LYS A 402 -12.25 -24.09 7.27
C LYS A 402 -11.82 -23.31 6.03
N LEU A 403 -11.33 -23.99 5.01
CA LEU A 403 -10.89 -23.37 3.76
C LEU A 403 -12.02 -22.54 3.13
N PHE A 404 -11.63 -21.45 2.48
CA PHE A 404 -12.54 -20.50 1.85
C PHE A 404 -11.94 -19.95 0.55
N SER A 405 -12.78 -19.39 -0.31
CA SER A 405 -12.35 -18.86 -1.60
C SER A 405 -11.48 -17.62 -1.42
N GLY A 406 -10.33 -17.61 -2.08
CA GLY A 406 -9.31 -16.58 -1.99
C GLY A 406 -8.25 -16.80 -0.91
N HIS A 407 -8.37 -17.86 -0.10
CA HIS A 407 -7.23 -18.34 0.66
C HIS A 407 -6.07 -18.67 -0.30
N PRO A 408 -4.82 -18.25 -0.03
CA PRO A 408 -3.69 -18.57 -0.91
C PRO A 408 -3.48 -20.10 -0.96
N CYS A 409 -2.96 -20.60 -2.08
CA CYS A 409 -2.74 -22.03 -2.25
C CYS A 409 -1.36 -22.41 -2.75
N LEU A 410 -0.53 -21.44 -3.15
CA LEU A 410 0.82 -21.66 -3.65
C LEU A 410 1.85 -20.88 -2.84
N THR A 411 3.05 -21.44 -2.74
CA THR A 411 4.25 -20.77 -2.23
C THR A 411 5.34 -20.75 -3.31
N GLY A 412 6.35 -19.91 -3.13
CA GLY A 412 7.45 -19.78 -4.08
C GLY A 412 8.56 -18.88 -3.61
N SER A 413 9.52 -18.67 -4.51
CA SER A 413 10.70 -17.84 -4.29
C SER A 413 10.93 -16.88 -5.45
N ILE A 414 11.44 -15.70 -5.14
CA ILE A 414 11.77 -14.63 -6.07
C ILE A 414 13.29 -14.67 -6.29
N ALA A 415 13.69 -14.98 -7.52
CA ALA A 415 15.03 -14.69 -8.00
C ALA A 415 15.09 -13.18 -8.30
N SER A 416 15.78 -12.45 -7.43
CA SER A 416 15.88 -10.98 -7.52
C SER A 416 16.95 -10.58 -8.53
N ASN A 417 16.66 -9.55 -9.33
CA ASN A 417 17.61 -8.88 -10.21
C ASN A 417 17.84 -7.46 -9.69
N ALA A 418 18.89 -7.28 -8.89
CA ALA A 418 19.18 -6.01 -8.23
C ALA A 418 19.38 -4.84 -9.22
N ALA A 419 20.01 -5.09 -10.38
CA ALA A 419 20.25 -4.05 -11.39
C ALA A 419 18.98 -3.72 -12.20
N GLN A 420 18.06 -4.67 -12.33
CA GLN A 420 16.83 -4.53 -13.11
C GLN A 420 15.66 -5.22 -12.40
N PRO A 421 15.09 -4.63 -11.33
CA PRO A 421 14.03 -5.29 -10.56
C PRO A 421 12.81 -5.64 -11.41
N PHE A 422 12.53 -4.93 -12.50
CA PHE A 422 11.46 -5.34 -13.43
C PHE A 422 11.67 -6.74 -14.05
N ASN A 423 12.85 -7.32 -13.93
CA ASN A 423 13.19 -8.66 -14.41
C ASN A 423 13.27 -9.72 -13.29
N ASP A 424 12.80 -9.42 -12.07
CA ASP A 424 12.59 -10.44 -11.04
C ASP A 424 11.75 -11.61 -11.59
N ARG A 425 11.97 -12.81 -11.05
CA ARG A 425 11.25 -14.03 -11.43
C ARG A 425 10.75 -14.78 -10.21
N TYR A 426 9.45 -15.01 -10.13
CA TYR A 426 8.84 -15.81 -9.07
C TYR A 426 8.65 -17.25 -9.53
N SER A 427 9.35 -18.19 -8.91
CA SER A 427 9.20 -19.63 -9.16
C SER A 427 8.34 -20.27 -8.08
N LYS A 428 7.29 -20.99 -8.48
CA LYS A 428 6.44 -21.75 -7.54
C LYS A 428 7.22 -22.92 -6.96
N SER A 429 7.22 -23.05 -5.63
CA SER A 429 7.86 -24.15 -4.92
C SER A 429 6.88 -25.23 -4.47
N GLY A 430 5.58 -24.92 -4.33
CA GLY A 430 4.60 -25.92 -3.94
C GLY A 430 3.16 -25.41 -3.89
N GLN A 431 2.23 -26.36 -3.75
CA GLN A 431 0.82 -26.13 -3.44
C GLN A 431 0.52 -26.68 -2.05
N PHE A 432 -0.13 -25.89 -1.20
CA PHE A 432 -0.39 -26.26 0.20
C PHE A 432 -1.88 -26.27 0.57
N ALA A 433 -2.77 -25.81 -0.31
CA ALA A 433 -4.21 -25.82 -0.11
C ALA A 433 -4.97 -26.03 -1.42
N ALA A 434 -6.29 -26.25 -1.33
CA ALA A 434 -7.23 -26.32 -2.46
C ALA A 434 -6.86 -27.37 -3.52
N PHE A 435 -6.77 -28.64 -3.11
CA PHE A 435 -6.31 -29.76 -3.93
C PHE A 435 -7.39 -30.38 -4.85
N ALA A 436 -8.60 -29.83 -4.92
CA ALA A 436 -9.61 -30.35 -5.83
C ALA A 436 -9.15 -30.19 -7.30
N SER A 437 -9.31 -31.25 -8.09
CA SER A 437 -8.94 -31.27 -9.51
C SER A 437 -9.79 -30.32 -10.34
N ASP A 438 -11.06 -30.18 -9.98
CA ASP A 438 -12.06 -29.48 -10.78
C ASP A 438 -12.81 -28.43 -9.96
N ILE A 439 -13.31 -27.42 -10.68
CA ILE A 439 -14.16 -26.39 -10.11
C ILE A 439 -15.48 -27.03 -9.71
N SER A 440 -15.87 -26.87 -8.45
CA SER A 440 -17.18 -27.28 -7.94
C SER A 440 -17.83 -26.16 -7.12
N ARG A 441 -19.00 -26.43 -6.54
CA ARG A 441 -19.67 -25.49 -5.60
C ARG A 441 -19.28 -25.72 -4.14
N THR A 442 -18.56 -26.81 -3.84
CA THR A 442 -18.32 -27.27 -2.46
C THR A 442 -16.83 -27.49 -2.17
N ALA A 443 -16.09 -28.07 -3.11
CA ALA A 443 -14.65 -28.30 -3.02
C ALA A 443 -13.85 -27.16 -3.68
N TYR A 444 -12.70 -26.85 -3.08
CA TYR A 444 -11.81 -25.77 -3.51
C TYR A 444 -10.70 -26.27 -4.43
N THR A 445 -10.60 -25.65 -5.61
CA THR A 445 -9.48 -25.85 -6.55
C THR A 445 -8.54 -24.64 -6.50
N CYS A 446 -7.23 -24.87 -6.63
CA CYS A 446 -6.23 -23.81 -6.64
C CYS A 446 -6.16 -23.15 -8.03
N ARG A 447 -6.59 -21.89 -8.11
CA ARG A 447 -6.53 -21.10 -9.35
C ARG A 447 -5.13 -20.48 -9.53
N PRO A 448 -4.55 -20.56 -10.73
CA PRO A 448 -3.14 -20.22 -10.94
C PRO A 448 -2.89 -18.71 -11.08
N PRO A 449 -1.69 -18.18 -10.72
CA PRO A 449 -1.39 -16.76 -10.80
C PRO A 449 -1.56 -16.10 -12.18
N LYS A 450 -1.43 -16.86 -13.28
CA LYS A 450 -1.59 -16.34 -14.65
C LYS A 450 -2.90 -15.61 -14.91
N ILE A 451 -3.94 -15.87 -14.11
CA ILE A 451 -5.23 -15.17 -14.18
C ILE A 451 -5.28 -13.90 -13.30
N GLY A 452 -4.13 -13.37 -12.86
CA GLY A 452 -4.06 -12.14 -12.06
C GLY A 452 -4.28 -12.36 -10.56
N VAL A 453 -3.97 -13.56 -10.04
CA VAL A 453 -4.19 -13.93 -8.63
C VAL A 453 -2.88 -14.39 -7.97
N PRO A 454 -2.07 -13.47 -7.42
CA PRO A 454 -0.74 -13.82 -6.91
C PRO A 454 -0.81 -14.90 -5.83
N GLY A 455 0.17 -15.81 -5.78
CA GLY A 455 0.19 -16.91 -4.80
C GLY A 455 -0.92 -17.95 -4.99
N GLY A 456 -1.67 -17.86 -6.10
CA GLY A 456 -2.86 -18.63 -6.35
C GLY A 456 -4.01 -18.32 -5.38
N ILE A 457 -5.21 -18.76 -5.73
CA ILE A 457 -6.36 -18.68 -4.82
C ILE A 457 -7.14 -19.99 -4.79
N ALA A 458 -7.49 -20.45 -3.59
CA ALA A 458 -8.54 -21.43 -3.40
C ALA A 458 -9.84 -20.89 -4.01
N TYR A 459 -10.61 -21.73 -4.71
CA TYR A 459 -11.84 -21.29 -5.34
C TYR A 459 -12.88 -22.39 -5.42
N ARG A 460 -14.11 -22.05 -5.01
CA ARG A 460 -15.34 -22.75 -5.39
C ARG A 460 -16.32 -21.76 -6.03
N GLY A 461 -17.23 -22.25 -6.87
CA GLY A 461 -18.31 -21.43 -7.43
C GLY A 461 -19.39 -21.12 -6.40
N CYS A 462 -20.04 -19.96 -6.53
CA CYS A 462 -21.17 -19.62 -5.66
C CYS A 462 -22.35 -20.58 -5.84
N ASP A 463 -22.96 -20.97 -4.74
CA ASP A 463 -24.30 -21.55 -4.73
C ASP A 463 -25.39 -20.48 -4.52
N ASP A 464 -26.66 -20.91 -4.41
CA ASP A 464 -27.79 -19.99 -4.26
C ASP A 464 -27.84 -19.32 -2.86
N LYS A 465 -27.27 -19.97 -1.84
CA LYS A 465 -27.17 -19.42 -0.47
C LYS A 465 -26.10 -18.32 -0.42
N ASP A 466 -24.96 -18.56 -1.06
CA ASP A 466 -23.91 -17.55 -1.26
C ASP A 466 -24.49 -16.37 -2.05
N ARG A 467 -25.28 -16.66 -3.09
CA ARG A 467 -25.87 -15.63 -3.95
C ARG A 467 -26.83 -14.70 -3.22
N SER A 468 -27.56 -15.23 -2.25
CA SER A 468 -28.55 -14.51 -1.43
C SER A 468 -27.99 -14.00 -0.09
N PHE A 469 -26.68 -14.12 0.10
CA PHE A 469 -25.94 -13.76 1.31
C PHE A 469 -26.54 -14.38 2.59
N ALA A 470 -27.01 -15.63 2.51
CA ALA A 470 -27.72 -16.28 3.60
C ALA A 470 -26.88 -16.49 4.87
N ALA A 471 -25.55 -16.56 4.73
CA ALA A 471 -24.61 -16.73 5.85
C ALA A 471 -24.34 -15.43 6.63
N PHE A 472 -24.60 -14.26 6.04
CA PHE A 472 -24.36 -12.96 6.65
C PHE A 472 -25.54 -12.59 7.55
N LYS A 473 -25.33 -12.65 8.86
CA LYS A 473 -26.36 -12.43 9.89
C LYS A 473 -25.87 -11.40 10.90
N ALA A 474 -26.74 -10.48 11.29
CA ALA A 474 -26.43 -9.50 12.33
C ALA A 474 -26.02 -10.21 13.64
N GLY A 475 -24.99 -9.68 14.32
CA GLY A 475 -24.48 -10.23 15.58
C GLY A 475 -23.74 -11.57 15.46
N LYS A 476 -23.45 -12.04 14.24
CA LYS A 476 -22.59 -13.21 14.01
C LYS A 476 -21.27 -12.78 13.35
N PRO A 477 -20.18 -13.54 13.56
CA PRO A 477 -18.92 -13.27 12.87
C PRO A 477 -19.11 -13.23 11.36
N MET A 478 -18.42 -12.30 10.70
CA MET A 478 -18.44 -12.19 9.25
C MET A 478 -17.87 -13.50 8.63
N PRO A 479 -18.58 -14.14 7.68
CA PRO A 479 -18.02 -15.24 6.91
C PRO A 479 -16.76 -14.83 6.16
N ASN A 480 -15.77 -15.73 6.04
CA ASN A 480 -14.50 -15.44 5.36
C ASN A 480 -14.64 -15.28 3.83
N GLU A 481 -15.73 -15.75 3.23
CA GLU A 481 -15.97 -15.61 1.80
C GLU A 481 -17.36 -15.03 1.48
N ILE A 482 -17.42 -14.32 0.37
CA ILE A 482 -18.61 -13.67 -0.17
C ILE A 482 -18.68 -13.90 -1.68
N CYS A 483 -19.89 -14.06 -2.19
CA CYS A 483 -20.12 -14.22 -3.62
C CYS A 483 -20.11 -12.87 -4.35
N GLY A 484 -18.90 -12.38 -4.59
CA GLY A 484 -18.58 -11.11 -5.26
C GLY A 484 -18.46 -11.20 -6.78
N LEU A 485 -17.96 -10.14 -7.38
CA LEU A 485 -17.76 -10.05 -8.83
C LEU A 485 -16.48 -10.75 -9.26
N VAL A 486 -16.53 -11.45 -10.39
CA VAL A 486 -15.38 -12.07 -11.01
C VAL A 486 -15.36 -11.81 -12.52
N GLY A 487 -14.19 -11.42 -13.03
CA GLY A 487 -13.91 -11.44 -14.46
C GLY A 487 -13.88 -12.88 -14.96
N GLY A 488 -14.63 -13.16 -16.02
CA GLY A 488 -14.53 -14.42 -16.77
C GLY A 488 -13.82 -14.23 -18.10
N LYS A 489 -13.63 -15.31 -18.87
CA LYS A 489 -13.01 -15.25 -20.21
C LYS A 489 -13.64 -14.19 -21.13
N LYS A 490 -14.97 -13.99 -21.04
CA LYS A 490 -15.67 -12.93 -21.79
C LYS A 490 -15.24 -11.52 -21.37
N PHE A 491 -14.99 -11.30 -20.08
CA PHE A 491 -14.50 -10.03 -19.56
C PHE A 491 -13.06 -9.79 -20.04
N ASP A 492 -12.18 -10.79 -19.89
CA ASP A 492 -10.78 -10.70 -20.33
C ASP A 492 -10.65 -10.41 -21.83
N ILE A 493 -11.45 -11.09 -22.66
CA ILE A 493 -11.52 -10.82 -24.11
C ILE A 493 -12.02 -9.40 -24.35
N CYS A 494 -13.06 -8.96 -23.64
CA CYS A 494 -13.64 -7.65 -23.86
C CYS A 494 -12.69 -6.51 -23.46
N VAL A 495 -12.02 -6.60 -22.30
CA VAL A 495 -11.08 -5.55 -21.86
C VAL A 495 -9.85 -5.41 -22.78
N ALA A 496 -9.54 -6.43 -23.58
CA ALA A 496 -8.49 -6.36 -24.60
C ALA A 496 -8.88 -5.53 -25.84
N THR A 497 -10.16 -5.15 -26.01
CA THR A 497 -10.69 -4.60 -27.28
C THR A 497 -10.63 -3.09 -27.47
N ASN A 498 -10.05 -2.26 -26.58
CA ASN A 498 -10.20 -0.80 -26.74
C ASN A 498 -11.44 -0.16 -26.05
N ASN A 499 -12.41 -0.98 -25.63
CA ASN A 499 -13.80 -0.56 -25.48
C ASN A 499 -14.42 -0.96 -24.13
N PHE A 500 -13.74 -0.55 -23.06
CA PHE A 500 -14.05 -0.97 -21.69
C PHE A 500 -15.48 -0.65 -21.23
N ASP A 501 -16.08 0.46 -21.68
CA ASP A 501 -17.42 0.89 -21.29
C ASP A 501 -18.54 -0.06 -21.78
N GLN A 502 -18.29 -0.83 -22.84
CA GLN A 502 -19.22 -1.87 -23.32
C GLN A 502 -19.07 -3.20 -22.58
N CYS A 503 -17.91 -3.44 -21.94
CA CYS A 503 -17.62 -4.68 -21.23
C CYS A 503 -18.34 -4.82 -19.87
N LEU A 504 -18.81 -3.70 -19.31
CA LEU A 504 -19.35 -3.62 -17.96
C LEU A 504 -20.73 -4.28 -17.80
N GLY A 505 -21.53 -4.36 -18.87
CA GLY A 505 -22.95 -4.74 -18.79
C GLY A 505 -23.29 -6.23 -18.86
N GLY A 506 -22.38 -7.11 -19.29
CA GLY A 506 -22.73 -8.52 -19.56
C GLY A 506 -21.62 -9.57 -19.43
N ALA A 507 -20.41 -9.16 -19.03
CA ALA A 507 -19.24 -10.05 -18.96
C ALA A 507 -18.81 -10.40 -17.52
N VAL A 508 -19.43 -9.79 -16.51
CA VAL A 508 -19.08 -9.98 -15.11
C VAL A 508 -19.94 -11.07 -14.50
N ASN A 509 -19.30 -12.13 -14.01
CA ASN A 509 -19.98 -13.22 -13.31
C ASN A 509 -19.86 -13.01 -11.80
N ARG A 510 -20.59 -13.84 -11.03
CA ARG A 510 -20.39 -13.94 -9.59
C ARG A 510 -19.59 -15.18 -9.21
N GLY A 511 -18.61 -15.01 -8.33
CA GLY A 511 -17.74 -16.08 -7.83
C GLY A 511 -17.31 -15.78 -6.40
N ASN A 512 -17.08 -16.83 -5.61
CA ASN A 512 -16.67 -16.63 -4.22
C ASN A 512 -15.25 -16.04 -4.14
N ARG A 513 -15.10 -15.11 -3.21
CA ARG A 513 -13.91 -14.30 -2.92
C ARG A 513 -13.80 -14.09 -1.41
N PRO A 514 -12.63 -13.70 -0.87
CA PRO A 514 -12.53 -13.33 0.52
C PRO A 514 -13.44 -12.15 0.80
N ALA A 515 -14.21 -12.21 1.88
CA ALA A 515 -14.93 -11.05 2.38
C ALA A 515 -13.94 -10.09 3.05
N CYS A 516 -14.25 -8.80 3.01
CA CYS A 516 -13.46 -7.77 3.67
C CYS A 516 -14.36 -6.63 4.17
N SER A 517 -13.87 -5.90 5.16
CA SER A 517 -14.53 -4.75 5.78
C SER A 517 -13.49 -3.79 6.33
N ALA A 518 -13.94 -2.70 6.97
CA ALA A 518 -13.07 -1.74 7.66
C ALA A 518 -12.21 -2.36 8.78
N ASP A 519 -12.58 -3.56 9.28
CA ASP A 519 -11.89 -4.28 10.34
C ASP A 519 -11.33 -5.63 9.88
N HIS A 520 -11.70 -6.11 8.68
CA HIS A 520 -11.20 -7.36 8.09
C HIS A 520 -10.57 -7.08 6.73
N PHE A 521 -9.25 -6.98 6.70
CA PHE A 521 -8.53 -6.49 5.53
C PHE A 521 -8.15 -7.57 4.53
N CYS A 522 -7.98 -7.14 3.28
CA CYS A 522 -7.36 -7.95 2.25
C CYS A 522 -5.83 -8.02 2.44
N ARG A 523 -5.23 -9.05 1.85
CA ARG A 523 -3.77 -9.16 1.67
C ARG A 523 -3.20 -7.94 0.91
N GLU A 524 -1.94 -7.61 1.12
CA GLU A 524 -1.27 -6.39 0.59
C GLU A 524 -1.39 -6.16 -0.93
N ASP A 525 -1.54 -7.22 -1.71
CA ASP A 525 -1.69 -7.26 -3.16
C ASP A 525 -3.15 -7.38 -3.64
N TYR A 526 -4.10 -7.24 -2.72
CA TYR A 526 -5.56 -7.19 -2.95
C TYR A 526 -6.15 -5.90 -2.36
N MET A 527 -7.30 -5.49 -2.89
CA MET A 527 -8.08 -4.36 -2.39
C MET A 527 -9.50 -4.80 -2.08
N CYS A 528 -10.10 -4.18 -1.06
CA CYS A 528 -11.50 -4.43 -0.74
C CYS A 528 -12.41 -3.66 -1.70
N GLN A 529 -13.08 -4.39 -2.59
CA GLN A 529 -13.98 -3.83 -3.59
C GLN A 529 -15.42 -3.89 -3.10
N SER A 530 -16.19 -2.83 -3.35
CA SER A 530 -17.63 -2.81 -3.08
C SER A 530 -18.39 -3.70 -4.05
N LEU A 531 -19.49 -4.27 -3.57
CA LEU A 531 -20.50 -4.87 -4.44
C LEU A 531 -21.33 -3.79 -5.14
N PRO A 532 -21.78 -4.00 -6.39
CA PRO A 532 -22.68 -3.08 -7.06
C PRO A 532 -23.98 -2.85 -6.27
N PRO A 533 -24.51 -1.61 -6.23
CA PRO A 533 -25.74 -1.28 -5.49
C PRO A 533 -26.97 -2.09 -5.93
N ASP A 534 -27.01 -2.55 -7.18
CA ASP A 534 -28.07 -3.37 -7.76
C ASP A 534 -27.92 -4.87 -7.47
N THR A 535 -26.91 -5.28 -6.69
CA THR A 535 -26.71 -6.68 -6.31
C THR A 535 -27.90 -7.17 -5.47
N PRO A 536 -28.60 -8.24 -5.87
CA PRO A 536 -29.71 -8.78 -5.09
C PRO A 536 -29.27 -9.17 -3.67
N GLY A 537 -29.98 -8.66 -2.66
CA GLY A 537 -29.69 -8.93 -1.25
C GLY A 537 -28.59 -8.09 -0.61
N ILE A 538 -28.07 -7.06 -1.31
CA ILE A 538 -26.97 -6.20 -0.84
C ILE A 538 -27.18 -5.62 0.56
N GLY A 539 -28.43 -5.34 0.95
CA GLY A 539 -28.76 -4.80 2.28
C GLY A 539 -28.30 -5.68 3.46
N LYS A 540 -28.04 -6.99 3.24
CA LYS A 540 -27.51 -7.91 4.25
C LYS A 540 -26.00 -7.78 4.49
N VAL A 541 -25.28 -7.14 3.57
CA VAL A 541 -23.81 -7.07 3.53
C VAL A 541 -23.32 -5.63 3.40
N LYS A 542 -24.07 -4.68 3.98
CA LYS A 542 -23.66 -3.27 4.05
C LYS A 542 -22.32 -3.15 4.80
N GLY A 543 -21.37 -2.41 4.25
CA GLY A 543 -20.03 -2.28 4.85
C GLY A 543 -19.07 -3.44 4.55
N ILE A 544 -19.51 -4.42 3.74
CA ILE A 544 -18.76 -5.63 3.43
C ILE A 544 -18.52 -5.70 1.92
N GLY A 545 -17.23 -5.78 1.56
CA GLY A 545 -16.76 -5.93 0.20
C GLY A 545 -16.18 -7.31 -0.06
N PHE A 546 -15.49 -7.43 -1.19
CA PHE A 546 -14.73 -8.62 -1.55
C PHE A 546 -13.30 -8.27 -1.97
N CYS A 547 -12.33 -9.10 -1.60
CA CYS A 547 -10.95 -8.90 -1.98
C CYS A 547 -10.73 -9.19 -3.46
N SER A 548 -10.37 -8.15 -4.20
CA SER A 548 -10.03 -8.20 -5.62
C SER A 548 -8.52 -7.93 -5.79
N PRO A 549 -7.80 -8.72 -6.61
CA PRO A 549 -6.39 -8.43 -6.87
C PRO A 549 -6.21 -6.99 -7.37
N THR A 550 -5.20 -6.31 -6.85
CA THR A 550 -4.85 -4.93 -7.23
C THR A 550 -4.67 -4.77 -8.73
N TYR A 551 -4.15 -5.82 -9.37
CA TYR A 551 -4.09 -5.98 -10.83
C TYR A 551 -5.41 -5.64 -11.52
N PHE A 552 -6.56 -6.16 -11.05
CA PHE A 552 -7.85 -5.95 -11.70
C PHE A 552 -8.40 -4.54 -11.45
N ILE A 553 -8.35 -4.06 -10.20
CA ILE A 553 -8.84 -2.73 -9.84
C ILE A 553 -8.06 -1.65 -10.60
N PHE A 554 -6.74 -1.76 -10.66
CA PHE A 554 -5.92 -0.79 -11.38
C PHE A 554 -5.92 -1.01 -12.89
N GLN A 555 -6.18 -2.22 -13.40
CA GLN A 555 -6.50 -2.40 -14.82
C GLN A 555 -7.67 -1.51 -15.20
N MET A 556 -8.76 -1.59 -14.43
CA MET A 556 -9.94 -0.76 -14.64
C MET A 556 -9.69 0.73 -14.39
N ARG A 557 -8.47 1.17 -14.07
CA ARG A 557 -8.13 2.59 -13.82
C ARG A 557 -7.06 3.09 -14.81
N ILE A 558 -6.04 2.30 -15.13
CA ILE A 558 -4.92 2.68 -16.01
C ILE A 558 -5.05 2.09 -17.42
N ASP A 559 -5.54 0.86 -17.55
CA ASP A 559 -5.54 0.14 -18.82
C ASP A 559 -6.83 0.36 -19.58
N ASN A 560 -6.72 0.82 -20.84
CA ASN A 560 -7.86 0.86 -21.75
C ASN A 560 -9.09 1.55 -21.10
N HIS A 561 -8.79 2.45 -20.16
CA HIS A 561 -9.78 3.26 -19.53
C HIS A 561 -10.40 4.11 -20.62
N ALA A 562 -11.71 4.31 -20.60
CA ALA A 562 -12.26 5.30 -21.50
C ALA A 562 -11.49 6.61 -21.32
N THR A 563 -11.08 7.19 -22.43
CA THR A 563 -10.37 8.45 -22.49
C THR A 563 -11.23 9.51 -23.19
N PRO A 564 -11.04 10.80 -22.85
CA PRO A 564 -11.75 11.89 -23.52
C PRO A 564 -11.22 12.17 -24.93
N TRP A 565 -10.02 11.71 -25.29
CA TRP A 565 -9.41 11.95 -26.60
C TRP A 565 -9.92 10.99 -27.69
N GLY A 566 -10.04 11.50 -28.92
CA GLY A 566 -10.72 10.86 -30.06
C GLY A 566 -9.94 9.76 -30.79
N SER A 567 -8.67 9.48 -30.44
CA SER A 567 -7.89 8.40 -31.07
C SER A 567 -6.96 7.71 -30.06
N PRO A 568 -6.87 6.36 -30.07
CA PRO A 568 -5.74 5.67 -29.47
C PRO A 568 -4.52 5.90 -30.36
N VAL A 569 -3.90 7.08 -30.27
CA VAL A 569 -2.61 7.31 -30.94
C VAL A 569 -1.61 6.37 -30.27
N ARG A 570 -1.05 5.43 -31.04
CA ARG A 570 0.14 4.67 -30.64
C ARG A 570 1.28 5.68 -30.51
N ALA A 571 1.45 6.26 -29.33
CA ALA A 571 2.66 6.98 -28.99
C ALA A 571 3.78 5.94 -28.89
N THR A 572 4.44 5.67 -30.02
CA THR A 572 5.76 5.04 -30.00
C THR A 572 6.70 6.00 -29.30
N MET A 573 7.44 5.53 -28.29
CA MET A 573 8.48 6.29 -27.57
C MET A 573 9.56 6.82 -28.53
N GLY A 574 9.27 7.96 -29.17
CA GLY A 574 10.16 8.75 -30.01
C GLY A 574 10.30 10.20 -29.53
N ALA A 575 9.27 10.76 -28.88
CA ALA A 575 9.38 12.09 -28.27
C ALA A 575 10.03 11.96 -26.88
N GLY A 576 11.25 12.44 -26.77
CA GLY A 576 11.94 12.59 -25.50
C GLY A 576 11.13 13.43 -24.52
N PHE A 577 11.40 13.23 -23.23
CA PHE A 577 11.00 14.15 -22.17
C PHE A 577 11.40 15.58 -22.58
N GLY A 578 10.43 16.39 -22.99
CA GLY A 578 10.64 17.76 -23.40
C GLY A 578 10.60 17.98 -24.91
N ALA A 579 9.39 17.93 -25.49
CA ALA A 579 9.02 18.82 -26.58
C ALA A 579 7.49 18.91 -26.58
N ALA A 580 6.99 20.15 -26.52
CA ALA A 580 5.62 20.44 -26.84
C ALA A 580 5.41 20.11 -28.32
N GLU A 581 4.42 19.28 -28.62
CA GLU A 581 3.68 19.47 -29.86
C GLU A 581 2.33 20.05 -29.43
N GLU A 582 2.08 21.28 -29.87
CA GLU A 582 0.77 21.90 -29.86
C GLU A 582 -0.16 21.05 -30.72
N GLU A 583 -1.23 20.54 -30.12
CA GLU A 583 -2.52 20.31 -30.76
C GLU A 583 -3.65 20.52 -29.74
#